data_AF-A0A4Q4CSU2-F1
#
_entry.id   AF-A0A4Q4CSU2-F1
#
_cell.length_a   1.000
_cell.length_b   1.000
_cell.length_c   1.000
_cell.angle_alpha   90.00
_cell.angle_beta   90.00
_cell.angle_gamma   90.00
#
_symmetry.space_group_name_H-M   'P 1'
#
loop_
_entity.id
_entity.type
_entity.pdbx_description
1 polymer ?
#
loop_
_entity_poly.entity_id
_entity_poly.type
_entity_poly.pdbx_seq_one_letter_code
_entity_poly.pdbx_strand_id
1 'polypeptide(L)'
;MEFRSIDGSGNNLADPGTNMAGTDFIRIGEAHYADGISVPLGGPNPRTISNLVVGEGDAVVANTAGLSGMMYAWGQFIDHDLTRSTGDGKNSISITVPNGDPVYADGTFIPLTRAIQD
;
A
#
# COMPACT_ATOMS: atom_id res chain seq x y z
N MET A 1 -3.60 23.28 -30.62
CA MET A 1 -2.66 22.34 -29.97
C MET A 1 -3.32 21.90 -28.69
N GLU A 2 -3.37 20.60 -28.45
CA GLU A 2 -3.99 20.01 -27.26
C GLU A 2 -2.88 19.44 -26.37
N PHE A 3 -3.02 19.64 -25.06
CA PHE A 3 -2.06 19.18 -24.05
C PHE A 3 -2.79 18.31 -23.03
N ARG A 4 -2.06 17.38 -22.41
CA ARG A 4 -2.60 16.57 -21.31
C ARG A 4 -2.97 17.46 -20.13
N SER A 5 -4.08 17.14 -19.49
CA SER A 5 -4.42 17.67 -18.17
C SER A 5 -3.42 17.14 -17.12
N ILE A 6 -3.24 17.91 -16.05
CA ILE A 6 -2.33 17.53 -14.95
C ILE A 6 -2.92 16.39 -14.10
N ASP A 7 -4.25 16.35 -13.99
CA ASP A 7 -4.97 15.32 -13.23
C ASP A 7 -5.35 14.10 -14.07
N GLY A 8 -5.12 14.11 -15.40
CA GLY A 8 -5.50 13.02 -16.29
C GLY A 8 -6.95 13.07 -16.80
N SER A 9 -7.74 14.07 -16.40
CA SER A 9 -9.11 14.27 -16.91
C SER A 9 -9.14 14.47 -18.43
N GLY A 10 -10.22 14.01 -19.08
CA GLY A 10 -10.44 14.16 -20.52
C GLY A 10 -9.61 13.23 -21.41
N ASN A 11 -8.83 12.31 -20.83
CA ASN A 11 -8.07 11.32 -21.60
C ASN A 11 -8.99 10.32 -22.33
N ASN A 12 -10.09 9.92 -21.68
CA ASN A 12 -11.14 9.13 -22.30
C ASN A 12 -12.30 10.05 -22.74
N LEU A 13 -12.62 10.05 -24.03
CA LEU A 13 -13.64 10.92 -24.62
C LEU A 13 -15.08 10.54 -24.24
N ALA A 14 -15.33 9.25 -23.97
CA ALA A 14 -16.64 8.74 -23.59
C ALA A 14 -16.89 8.89 -22.08
N ASP A 15 -15.83 8.80 -21.28
CA ASP A 15 -15.85 9.00 -19.83
C ASP A 15 -14.65 9.86 -19.41
N PRO A 16 -14.78 11.20 -19.40
CA PRO A 16 -13.69 12.11 -19.09
C PRO A 16 -13.08 11.94 -17.69
N GLY A 17 -13.73 11.22 -16.76
CA GLY A 17 -13.23 10.96 -15.41
C GLY A 17 -12.39 9.68 -15.28
N THR A 18 -12.35 8.81 -16.31
CA THR A 18 -11.62 7.54 -16.21
C THR A 18 -10.15 7.76 -15.87
N ASN A 19 -9.66 7.12 -14.80
CA ASN A 19 -8.27 7.12 -14.34
C ASN A 19 -7.67 8.52 -14.09
N MET A 20 -8.51 9.53 -13.87
CA MET A 20 -7.99 10.81 -13.37
C MET A 20 -7.61 10.70 -11.89
N ALA A 21 -6.69 11.53 -11.43
CA ALA A 21 -6.27 11.58 -10.05
C ALA A 21 -7.46 11.81 -9.09
N GLY A 22 -7.45 11.13 -7.95
CA GLY A 22 -8.53 11.22 -6.95
C GLY A 22 -9.75 10.36 -7.26
N THR A 23 -9.67 9.45 -8.24
CA THR A 23 -10.70 8.44 -8.48
C THR A 23 -10.37 7.11 -7.79
N ASP A 24 -11.38 6.29 -7.59
CA ASP A 24 -11.25 4.97 -6.95
C ASP A 24 -10.34 4.02 -7.72
N PHE A 25 -9.63 3.18 -6.96
CA PHE A 25 -8.91 2.04 -7.53
C PHE A 25 -9.88 1.03 -8.12
N ILE A 26 -9.55 0.51 -9.30
CA ILE A 26 -10.30 -0.59 -9.90
C ILE A 26 -10.18 -1.86 -9.04
N ARG A 27 -11.24 -2.67 -9.03
CA ARG A 27 -11.26 -3.98 -8.38
C ARG A 27 -11.20 -5.08 -9.43
N ILE A 28 -10.14 -5.90 -9.38
CA ILE A 28 -10.01 -7.09 -10.24
C ILE A 28 -10.90 -8.23 -9.74
N GLY A 29 -11.21 -8.26 -8.44
CA GLY A 29 -12.11 -9.21 -7.79
C GLY A 29 -12.89 -8.56 -6.64
N GLU A 30 -13.73 -9.35 -5.97
CA GLU A 30 -14.57 -8.84 -4.88
C GLU A 30 -13.75 -8.31 -3.70
N ALA A 31 -14.32 -7.32 -3.00
CA ALA A 31 -13.75 -6.81 -1.77
C ALA A 31 -14.05 -7.75 -0.60
N HIS A 32 -13.02 -8.13 0.16
CA HIS A 32 -13.20 -9.03 1.31
C HIS A 32 -13.09 -8.26 2.64
N TYR A 33 -14.24 -7.83 3.14
CA TYR A 33 -14.40 -7.19 4.45
C TYR A 33 -15.19 -8.10 5.40
N ALA A 34 -14.96 -7.98 6.71
CA ALA A 34 -15.62 -8.81 7.72
C ALA A 34 -17.15 -8.63 7.74
N ASP A 35 -17.61 -7.42 7.42
CA ASP A 35 -19.03 -7.06 7.29
C ASP A 35 -19.50 -7.02 5.83
N GLY A 36 -18.64 -7.38 4.87
CA GLY A 36 -18.91 -7.26 3.44
C GLY A 36 -18.92 -5.82 2.90
N ILE A 37 -18.63 -4.81 3.73
CA ILE A 37 -18.73 -3.40 3.35
C ILE A 37 -17.40 -2.68 3.55
N SER A 38 -16.91 -2.60 4.79
CA SER A 38 -15.74 -1.77 5.10
C SER A 38 -14.94 -2.20 6.33
N VAL A 39 -15.44 -3.10 7.18
CA VAL A 39 -14.70 -3.52 8.37
C VAL A 39 -13.53 -4.41 7.94
N PRO A 40 -12.26 -4.03 8.22
CA PRO A 40 -11.11 -4.83 7.87
C PRO A 40 -11.25 -6.26 8.42
N LEU A 41 -10.91 -7.25 7.61
CA LEU A 41 -10.89 -8.63 8.06
C LEU A 41 -9.81 -8.80 9.14
N GLY A 42 -10.15 -9.49 10.22
CA GLY A 42 -9.17 -9.92 11.22
C GLY A 42 -8.20 -10.96 10.65
N GLY A 43 -7.17 -11.30 11.42
CA GLY A 43 -6.19 -12.29 11.01
C GLY A 43 -5.03 -12.36 11.99
N PRO A 44 -3.97 -13.12 11.66
CA PRO A 44 -2.75 -13.09 12.44
C PRO A 44 -2.18 -11.67 12.49
N ASN A 45 -1.56 -11.33 13.62
CA ASN A 45 -0.97 -10.01 13.82
C ASN A 45 0.05 -9.69 12.69
N PRO A 46 -0.06 -8.55 11.99
CA PRO A 46 0.82 -8.22 10.87
C PRO A 46 2.32 -8.17 11.25
N ARG A 47 2.66 -7.72 12.46
CA ARG A 47 4.04 -7.71 12.93
C ARG A 47 4.56 -9.12 13.21
N THR A 48 3.72 -10.00 13.76
CA THR A 48 4.06 -11.43 13.89
C THR A 48 4.33 -12.07 12.53
N ILE A 49 3.49 -11.80 11.52
CA ILE A 49 3.74 -12.28 10.14
C ILE A 49 5.06 -11.72 9.61
N SER A 50 5.30 -10.41 9.77
CA SER A 50 6.55 -9.76 9.35
C SER A 50 7.77 -10.46 9.97
N ASN A 51 7.75 -10.75 11.27
CA ASN A 51 8.87 -11.39 11.95
C ASN A 51 9.10 -12.84 11.49
N LEU A 52 8.02 -13.60 11.26
CA LEU A 52 8.11 -15.02 10.91
C LEU A 52 8.40 -15.28 9.43
N VAL A 53 7.89 -14.45 8.53
CA VAL A 53 7.92 -14.69 7.08
C VAL A 53 9.00 -13.85 6.38
N VAL A 54 9.12 -12.58 6.75
CA VAL A 54 10.07 -11.64 6.12
C VAL A 54 11.38 -11.63 6.91
N GLY A 55 11.29 -11.52 8.23
CA GLY A 55 12.44 -11.39 9.12
C GLY A 55 13.23 -10.11 8.84
N GLU A 56 14.50 -10.08 9.25
CA GLU A 56 15.44 -9.01 8.89
C GLU A 56 15.96 -9.17 7.45
N GLY A 57 15.68 -10.30 6.81
CA GLY A 57 16.32 -10.71 5.57
C GLY A 57 17.82 -10.96 5.75
N ASP A 58 18.50 -11.32 4.66
CA ASP A 58 19.95 -11.34 4.61
C ASP A 58 20.41 -10.34 3.55
N ALA A 59 21.00 -9.23 4.00
CA ALA A 59 21.48 -8.17 3.12
C ALA A 59 22.60 -8.61 2.17
N VAL A 60 23.23 -9.77 2.41
CA VAL A 60 24.26 -10.31 1.51
C VAL A 60 23.70 -11.18 0.40
N VAL A 61 22.41 -11.53 0.43
CA VAL A 61 21.77 -12.30 -0.64
C VAL A 61 21.53 -11.40 -1.85
N ALA A 62 22.39 -11.55 -2.85
CA ALA A 62 22.26 -10.81 -4.10
C ALA A 62 21.03 -11.27 -4.89
N ASN A 63 20.46 -10.33 -5.66
CA ASN A 63 19.44 -10.64 -6.65
C ASN A 63 20.01 -11.62 -7.70
N THR A 64 19.38 -12.80 -7.83
CA THR A 64 19.86 -13.88 -8.72
C THR A 64 19.76 -13.55 -10.20
N ALA A 65 18.98 -12.53 -10.59
CA ALA A 65 18.89 -12.04 -11.95
C ALA A 65 19.98 -10.99 -12.30
N GLY A 66 20.88 -10.66 -11.35
CA GLY A 66 21.99 -9.74 -11.59
C GLY A 66 21.56 -8.28 -11.78
N LEU A 67 20.38 -7.91 -11.27
CA LEU A 67 19.83 -6.57 -11.41
C LEU A 67 20.53 -5.60 -10.45
N SER A 68 20.84 -4.39 -10.94
CA SER A 68 21.41 -3.35 -10.09
C SER A 68 20.35 -2.75 -9.16
N GLY A 69 20.78 -2.02 -8.14
CA GLY A 69 19.87 -1.26 -7.27
C GLY A 69 19.00 -0.25 -8.03
N MET A 70 19.39 0.15 -9.24
CA MET A 70 18.55 1.04 -10.07
C MET A 70 17.23 0.37 -10.46
N MET A 71 17.17 -0.96 -10.51
CA MET A 71 15.94 -1.66 -10.83
C MET A 71 14.82 -1.36 -9.83
N TYR A 72 15.08 -1.48 -8.51
CA TYR A 72 14.04 -1.20 -7.52
C TYR A 72 13.71 0.30 -7.46
N ALA A 73 14.73 1.15 -7.64
CA ALA A 73 14.56 2.60 -7.59
C ALA A 73 13.70 3.11 -8.76
N TRP A 74 13.89 2.57 -9.96
CA TRP A 74 13.06 2.89 -11.12
C TRP A 74 11.64 2.33 -10.97
N GLY A 75 11.49 1.16 -10.35
CA GLY A 75 10.18 0.61 -9.99
C GLY A 75 9.39 1.55 -9.06
N GLN A 76 10.03 2.04 -7.99
CA GLN A 76 9.45 3.05 -7.10
C GLN A 76 9.08 4.35 -7.83
N PHE A 77 9.94 4.80 -8.76
CA PHE A 77 9.65 6.01 -9.55
C PHE A 77 8.37 5.84 -10.40
N ILE A 78 8.20 4.67 -11.04
CA ILE A 78 6.99 4.38 -11.82
C ILE A 78 5.77 4.23 -10.90
N ASP A 79 5.89 3.52 -9.77
CA ASP A 79 4.80 3.38 -8.79
C ASP A 79 4.25 4.75 -8.35
N HIS A 80 5.15 5.66 -8.02
CA HIS A 80 4.84 7.03 -7.59
C HIS A 80 4.18 7.90 -8.68
N ASP A 81 4.37 7.56 -9.96
CA ASP A 81 3.71 8.24 -11.08
C ASP A 81 2.29 7.69 -11.31
N LEU A 82 2.07 6.40 -11.03
CA LEU A 82 0.83 5.71 -11.35
C LEU A 82 -0.21 5.78 -10.23
N THR A 83 0.20 5.61 -8.97
CA THR A 83 -0.77 5.39 -7.89
C THR A 83 -0.37 6.04 -6.58
N ARG A 84 -1.39 6.37 -5.77
CA ARG A 84 -1.19 6.82 -4.40
C ARG A 84 -2.42 6.53 -3.53
N SER A 85 -2.25 5.73 -2.49
CA SER A 85 -3.23 5.56 -1.43
C SER A 85 -2.84 6.42 -0.22
N THR A 86 -3.67 7.41 0.13
CA THR A 86 -3.39 8.34 1.24
C THR A 86 -4.11 7.90 2.49
N GLY A 87 -3.45 7.94 3.65
CA GLY A 87 -4.10 7.67 4.95
C GLY A 87 -5.13 8.74 5.31
N ASP A 88 -6.22 8.34 5.95
CA ASP A 88 -7.31 9.23 6.35
C ASP A 88 -7.01 10.04 7.62
N GLY A 89 -5.96 9.65 8.37
CA GLY A 89 -5.54 10.30 9.61
C GLY A 89 -6.56 10.19 10.77
N LYS A 90 -7.60 9.36 10.63
CA LYS A 90 -8.75 9.30 11.54
C LYS A 90 -9.01 7.88 12.03
N ASN A 91 -9.14 6.93 11.12
CA ASN A 91 -9.55 5.57 11.48
C ASN A 91 -8.31 4.73 11.75
N SER A 92 -7.96 4.58 13.03
CA SER A 92 -6.79 3.81 13.41
C SER A 92 -6.96 2.31 13.12
N ILE A 93 -5.92 1.74 12.53
CA ILE A 93 -5.70 0.30 12.35
C ILE A 93 -4.29 -0.04 12.84
N SER A 94 -3.90 0.55 13.97
CA SER A 94 -2.57 0.41 14.54
C SER A 94 -2.23 -1.06 14.79
N ILE A 95 -0.96 -1.40 14.56
CA ILE A 95 -0.48 -2.78 14.69
C ILE A 95 0.10 -2.95 16.09
N THR A 96 -0.50 -3.82 16.90
CA THR A 96 0.06 -4.18 18.21
C THR A 96 1.39 -4.88 18.02
N VAL A 97 2.41 -4.47 18.77
CA VAL A 97 3.70 -5.16 18.80
C VAL A 97 3.58 -6.41 19.68
N PRO A 98 3.95 -7.61 19.18
CA PRO A 98 3.94 -8.82 20.00
C PRO A 98 5.03 -8.76 21.08
N ASN A 99 4.79 -9.39 22.24
CA ASN A 99 5.81 -9.44 23.29
C ASN A 99 7.09 -10.15 22.80
N GLY A 100 8.24 -9.64 23.23
CA GLY A 100 9.54 -10.14 22.80
C GLY A 100 9.88 -9.79 21.34
N ASP A 101 9.23 -8.77 20.77
CA ASP A 101 9.64 -8.25 19.46
C ASP A 101 11.11 -7.80 19.51
N PRO A 102 11.93 -8.15 18.51
CA PRO A 102 13.37 -7.86 18.54
C PRO A 102 13.70 -6.37 18.37
N VAL A 103 12.76 -5.57 17.87
CA VAL A 103 12.98 -4.15 17.52
C VAL A 103 12.18 -3.21 18.40
N TYR A 104 10.93 -3.56 18.69
CA TYR A 104 9.99 -2.70 19.40
C TYR A 104 9.74 -3.19 20.82
N ALA A 105 9.51 -2.26 21.75
CA ALA A 105 9.24 -2.61 23.15
C ALA A 105 7.84 -3.24 23.33
N ASP A 106 7.72 -4.14 24.30
CA ASP A 106 6.45 -4.77 24.69
C ASP A 106 5.38 -3.73 25.04
N GLY A 107 4.15 -4.00 24.65
CA GLY A 107 3.00 -3.12 24.90
C GLY A 107 2.94 -1.87 24.03
N THR A 108 3.84 -1.71 23.05
CA THR A 108 3.79 -0.62 22.06
C THR A 108 2.94 -0.97 20.84
N PHE A 109 2.70 0.04 19.99
CA PHE A 109 1.94 -0.08 18.76
C PHE A 109 2.67 0.65 17.63
N ILE A 110 2.60 0.12 16.42
CA ILE A 110 3.01 0.82 15.20
C ILE A 110 1.78 1.60 14.69
N PRO A 111 1.83 2.94 14.70
CA PRO A 111 0.68 3.75 14.29
C PRO A 111 0.38 3.56 12.80
N LEU A 112 -0.89 3.26 12.50
CA LEU A 112 -1.40 3.17 11.14
C LEU A 112 -2.86 3.64 11.11
N THR A 113 -3.26 4.29 10.02
CA THR A 113 -4.65 4.66 9.74
C THR A 113 -5.11 4.05 8.43
N ARG A 114 -6.42 3.90 8.26
CA ARG A 114 -7.01 3.44 7.00
C ARG A 114 -6.68 4.41 5.87
N ALA A 115 -6.70 3.93 4.63
CA ALA A 115 -6.69 4.81 3.48
C ALA A 115 -7.98 5.66 3.42
N ILE A 116 -7.93 6.79 2.73
CA ILE A 116 -9.13 7.52 2.28
C ILE A 116 -9.95 6.55 1.40
N GLN A 117 -11.25 6.52 1.66
CA GLN A 117 -12.25 5.72 0.95
C GLN A 117 -13.42 6.64 0.64
N ASP A 118 -14.09 6.42 -0.49
CA ASP A 118 -15.36 7.05 -0.82
C ASP A 118 -16.52 6.49 0.04
#